data_AF-A8SDW2-F1
#
_entry.id   AF-A8SDW2-F1
#
_cell.length_a   1.000
_cell.length_b   1.000
_cell.length_c   1.000
_cell.angle_alpha   90.00
_cell.angle_beta   90.00
_cell.angle_gamma   90.00
#
_symmetry.space_group_name_H-M   'P 1'
#
loop_
_entity.id
_entity.type
_entity.pdbx_description
1 polymer ?
#
loop_
_entity_poly.entity_id
_entity_poly.type
_entity_poly.pdbx_seq_one_letter_code
_entity_poly.pdbx_strand_id
1 'polypeptide(L)'
;MLSKPFSLRYQFSSIELRQNQNKADELGLSRRKTKQTNVDYVLLLAENNTIDLAFMPKDKTVYSLHESVLLIILAALDKVYDADAIALGIPMYEVGTFITKVGEKLAQRELCSPDEATKHSAMKLVHNSKFALLKIVNGLDEEQVIESVFHIVQRCQHDYTRKRLYINVMLFDTLNQLFQDSPKRAELIKKIYDKLSELLYSDMHYWLQRAKCTYRYAKEQSALETAYTYAKKSYDDGGQDIHYKASLTLSIICCAISEHEKGQDKINECRLAIRYANEAVFSDFYQQNNTSLQLDLDAKQGKSHSGIQMVVNACNFIKQNSTDMEDVEISESVLDRLHKLFLEKNS
;
A
#
# COMPACT_ATOMS: atom_id res chain seq x y z
N MET A 1 21.98 -28.40 -34.90
CA MET A 1 20.97 -28.13 -33.85
C MET A 1 20.71 -26.63 -33.84
N LEU A 2 19.55 -26.21 -34.32
CA LEU A 2 19.12 -24.82 -34.22
C LEU A 2 19.00 -24.50 -32.72
N SER A 3 19.85 -23.60 -32.22
CA SER A 3 19.74 -23.07 -30.87
C SER A 3 18.31 -22.56 -30.70
N LYS A 4 17.55 -23.13 -29.77
CA LYS A 4 16.27 -22.55 -29.39
C LYS A 4 16.53 -21.08 -29.03
N PRO A 5 15.75 -20.13 -29.55
CA PRO A 5 15.92 -18.74 -29.19
C PRO A 5 15.79 -18.62 -27.67
N PHE A 6 16.91 -18.29 -27.02
CA PHE A 6 16.93 -18.05 -25.59
C PHE A 6 16.25 -16.71 -25.35
N SER A 7 15.01 -16.76 -24.88
CA SER A 7 14.29 -15.57 -24.44
C SER A 7 14.61 -15.38 -22.96
N LEU A 8 15.39 -14.34 -22.65
CA LEU A 8 15.67 -13.96 -21.28
C LEU A 8 14.38 -13.46 -20.63
N ARG A 9 13.82 -14.25 -19.72
CA ARG A 9 12.65 -13.85 -18.94
C ARG A 9 13.07 -13.00 -17.75
N TYR A 10 12.20 -12.06 -17.40
CA TYR A 10 12.44 -11.13 -16.30
C TYR A 10 12.42 -11.82 -14.92
N GLN A 11 11.66 -12.91 -14.81
CA GLN A 11 11.56 -13.79 -13.66
C GLN A 11 11.95 -15.22 -14.04
N PHE A 12 12.56 -15.94 -13.11
CA PHE A 12 12.91 -17.35 -13.28
C PHE A 12 11.69 -18.25 -13.10
N SER A 13 11.60 -19.28 -13.93
CA SER A 13 10.69 -20.42 -13.73
C SER A 13 11.04 -21.20 -12.47
N SER A 14 10.14 -22.06 -12.02
CA SER A 14 10.35 -22.93 -10.85
C SER A 14 11.61 -23.80 -10.98
N ILE A 15 11.91 -24.27 -12.19
CA ILE A 15 13.09 -25.10 -12.48
C ILE A 15 14.36 -24.24 -12.38
N GLU A 16 14.37 -23.05 -13.00
CA GLU A 16 15.49 -22.11 -12.96
C GLU A 16 15.76 -21.60 -11.55
N LEU A 17 14.72 -21.37 -10.75
CA LEU A 17 14.84 -21.01 -9.34
C LEU A 17 15.52 -22.11 -8.53
N ARG A 18 15.14 -23.38 -8.73
CA ARG A 18 15.77 -24.49 -8.02
C ARG A 18 17.23 -24.66 -8.40
N GLN A 19 17.57 -24.51 -9.68
CA GLN A 19 18.95 -24.53 -10.15
C GLN A 19 19.76 -23.36 -9.57
N ASN A 20 19.18 -22.16 -9.55
CA ASN A 20 19.80 -20.97 -8.98
C ASN A 20 20.01 -21.13 -7.46
N GLN A 21 19.05 -21.69 -6.72
CA GLN A 21 19.16 -21.92 -5.28
C GLN A 21 20.32 -22.88 -4.96
N ASN A 22 20.41 -24.00 -5.67
CA ASN A 22 21.50 -24.96 -5.49
C ASN A 22 22.87 -24.32 -5.74
N LYS A 23 22.99 -23.50 -6.79
CA LYS A 23 24.25 -22.82 -7.12
C LYS A 23 24.57 -21.65 -6.20
N ALA A 24 23.55 -20.91 -5.75
CA ALA A 24 23.70 -19.85 -4.76
C ALA A 24 24.21 -20.41 -3.44
N ASP A 25 23.66 -21.53 -2.98
CA ASP A 25 24.12 -22.21 -1.77
C ASP A 25 25.58 -22.68 -1.87
N GLU A 26 25.98 -23.23 -3.03
CA GLU A 26 27.37 -23.63 -3.30
C GLU A 26 28.34 -22.44 -3.21
N LEU A 27 27.90 -21.26 -3.64
CA LEU A 27 28.70 -20.03 -3.67
C LEU A 27 28.53 -19.17 -2.41
N GLY A 28 27.75 -19.62 -1.40
CA GLY A 28 27.46 -18.86 -0.19
C GLY A 28 26.62 -17.58 -0.42
N LEU A 29 25.90 -17.50 -1.54
CA LEU A 29 25.07 -16.36 -1.92
C LEU A 29 23.64 -16.52 -1.39
N SER A 30 22.97 -15.39 -1.16
CA SER A 30 21.56 -15.42 -0.76
C SER A 30 20.67 -16.00 -1.86
N ARG A 31 19.73 -16.87 -1.49
CA ARG A 31 18.80 -17.53 -2.43
C ARG A 31 17.80 -16.54 -3.05
N ARG A 32 17.56 -16.68 -4.36
CA ARG A 32 16.53 -15.92 -5.08
C ARG A 32 15.11 -16.35 -4.69
N LYS A 33 14.22 -15.37 -4.50
CA LYS A 33 12.78 -15.57 -4.25
C LYS A 33 11.98 -15.60 -5.55
N THR A 34 10.81 -16.24 -5.52
CA THR A 34 9.95 -16.50 -6.69
C THR A 34 9.48 -15.25 -7.44
N LYS A 35 9.22 -14.14 -6.74
CA LYS A 35 8.77 -12.88 -7.35
C LYS A 35 9.90 -11.90 -7.69
N GLN A 36 11.15 -12.24 -7.36
CA GLN A 36 12.28 -11.35 -7.62
C GLN A 36 12.64 -11.38 -9.10
N THR A 37 12.80 -10.18 -9.64
CA THR A 37 13.27 -9.97 -10.99
C THR A 37 14.78 -10.19 -11.06
N ASN A 38 15.34 -10.31 -12.27
CA ASN A 38 16.79 -10.50 -12.41
C ASN A 38 17.56 -9.32 -11.79
N VAL A 39 17.02 -8.10 -11.92
CA VAL A 39 17.61 -6.88 -11.35
C VAL A 39 17.46 -6.86 -9.82
N ASP A 40 16.30 -7.26 -9.27
CA ASP A 40 16.11 -7.36 -7.81
C ASP A 40 17.10 -8.33 -7.17
N TYR A 41 17.37 -9.46 -7.83
CA TYR A 41 18.30 -10.46 -7.31
C TYR A 41 19.74 -9.93 -7.32
N VAL A 42 20.16 -9.25 -8.38
CA VAL A 42 21.49 -8.61 -8.46
C VAL A 42 21.64 -7.52 -7.40
N LEU A 43 20.59 -6.73 -7.15
CA LEU A 43 20.58 -5.71 -6.08
C LEU A 43 20.72 -6.33 -4.69
N LEU A 44 20.00 -7.42 -4.42
CA LEU A 44 20.12 -8.15 -3.14
C LEU A 44 21.54 -8.70 -2.93
N LEU A 45 22.16 -9.23 -3.98
CA LEU A 45 23.54 -9.72 -3.90
C LEU A 45 24.54 -8.59 -3.64
N ALA A 46 24.34 -7.44 -4.26
CA ALA A 46 25.17 -6.27 -4.05
C ALA A 46 25.06 -5.66 -2.64
N GLU A 47 23.87 -5.64 -2.03
CA GLU A 47 23.70 -5.21 -0.64
C GLU A 47 24.45 -6.11 0.35
N ASN A 48 24.60 -7.38 0.01
CA ASN A 48 25.43 -8.31 0.78
C ASN A 48 26.93 -8.15 0.48
N ASN A 49 27.35 -7.08 -0.20
CA ASN A 49 28.72 -6.80 -0.66
C ASN A 49 29.31 -7.89 -1.56
N THR A 50 28.48 -8.70 -2.24
CA THR A 50 28.97 -9.79 -3.08
C THR A 50 29.21 -9.39 -4.54
N ILE A 51 28.66 -8.24 -4.99
CA ILE A 51 28.77 -7.72 -6.37
C ILE A 51 28.80 -6.18 -6.34
N ASP A 52 29.61 -5.56 -7.20
CA ASP A 52 29.64 -4.11 -7.42
C ASP A 52 28.56 -3.65 -8.43
N LEU A 53 27.76 -2.64 -8.08
CA LEU A 53 26.62 -2.14 -8.88
C LEU A 53 27.01 -0.92 -9.71
N ALA A 54 27.76 -1.14 -10.79
CA ALA A 54 28.13 -0.05 -11.71
C ALA A 54 26.94 0.60 -12.46
N PHE A 55 25.72 0.04 -12.41
CA PHE A 55 24.55 0.52 -13.15
C PHE A 55 23.53 1.31 -12.32
N MET A 56 23.65 1.34 -10.99
CA MET A 56 22.78 2.17 -10.17
C MET A 56 23.19 3.64 -10.31
N PRO A 57 22.23 4.59 -10.40
CA PRO A 57 22.58 6.01 -10.40
C PRO A 57 23.35 6.34 -9.13
N LYS A 58 24.51 7.00 -9.29
CA LYS A 58 25.34 7.46 -8.18
C LYS A 58 24.53 8.43 -7.30
N ASP A 59 24.76 8.41 -5.99
CA ASP A 59 23.98 9.04 -4.89
C ASP A 59 23.73 10.56 -4.95
N LYS A 60 23.88 11.24 -6.09
CA LYS A 60 23.68 12.70 -6.24
C LYS A 60 22.96 13.11 -7.52
N THR A 61 22.07 12.28 -8.05
CA THR A 61 21.22 12.69 -9.17
C THR A 61 20.09 13.60 -8.67
N VAL A 62 20.12 14.87 -9.07
CA VAL A 62 19.03 15.82 -8.82
C VAL A 62 17.94 15.60 -9.87
N TYR A 63 16.74 15.27 -9.41
CA TYR A 63 15.56 15.09 -10.26
C TYR A 63 14.77 16.40 -10.35
N SER A 64 14.16 16.67 -11.50
CA SER A 64 13.16 17.74 -11.63
C SER A 64 11.84 17.34 -10.98
N LEU A 65 10.92 18.29 -10.78
CA LEU A 65 9.58 18.00 -10.26
C LEU A 65 8.87 16.92 -11.10
N HIS A 66 8.89 17.04 -12.43
CA HIS A 66 8.24 16.06 -13.31
C HIS A 66 8.92 14.68 -13.26
N GLU A 67 10.25 14.64 -13.13
CA GLU A 67 10.98 13.38 -12.96
C GLU A 67 10.63 12.72 -11.62
N SER A 68 10.53 13.48 -10.54
CA SER A 68 10.07 12.99 -9.23
C SER A 68 8.63 12.51 -9.25
N VAL A 69 7.74 13.19 -9.97
CA VAL A 69 6.37 12.74 -10.20
C VAL A 69 6.35 11.39 -10.92
N LEU A 70 7.13 11.23 -11.99
CA LEU A 70 7.24 9.96 -12.71
C LEU A 70 7.80 8.84 -11.82
N LEU A 71 8.82 9.12 -11.00
CA LEU A 71 9.37 8.15 -10.04
C LEU A 71 8.30 7.65 -9.07
N ILE A 72 7.57 8.56 -8.44
CA ILE A 72 6.57 8.23 -7.41
C ILE A 72 5.43 7.42 -8.01
N ILE A 73 4.90 7.83 -9.18
CA ILE A 73 3.80 7.09 -9.82
C ILE A 73 4.28 5.73 -10.31
N LEU A 74 5.46 5.65 -10.93
CA LEU A 74 6.00 4.39 -11.43
C LEU A 74 6.29 3.41 -10.29
N ALA A 75 6.78 3.89 -9.15
CA ALA A 75 6.99 3.07 -7.96
C ALA A 75 5.66 2.63 -7.30
N ALA A 76 4.63 3.49 -7.34
CA ALA A 76 3.30 3.21 -6.77
C ALA A 76 2.48 2.23 -7.63
N LEU A 77 2.44 2.44 -8.94
CA LEU A 77 1.52 1.76 -9.87
C LEU A 77 2.18 0.70 -10.75
N ASP A 78 3.51 0.57 -10.67
CA ASP A 78 4.37 -0.30 -11.49
C ASP A 78 4.41 0.03 -12.99
N LYS A 79 3.43 0.80 -13.50
CA LYS A 79 3.36 1.28 -14.88
C LYS A 79 2.72 2.66 -14.95
N VAL A 80 3.12 3.45 -15.94
CA VAL A 80 2.55 4.78 -16.24
C VAL A 80 2.24 4.85 -17.73
N TYR A 81 1.00 5.11 -18.09
CA TYR A 81 0.61 5.29 -19.49
C TYR A 81 1.01 6.69 -19.96
N ASP A 82 1.39 6.84 -21.24
CA ASP A 82 1.73 8.16 -21.79
C ASP A 82 0.57 9.15 -21.63
N ALA A 83 -0.67 8.68 -21.79
CA ALA A 83 -1.86 9.50 -21.60
C ALA A 83 -1.96 10.06 -20.17
N ASP A 84 -1.46 9.33 -19.18
CA ASP A 84 -1.42 9.79 -17.79
C ASP A 84 -0.28 10.78 -17.56
N ALA A 85 0.91 10.53 -18.14
CA ALA A 85 2.01 11.47 -18.11
C ALA A 85 1.64 12.82 -18.74
N ILE A 86 0.94 12.80 -19.89
CA ILE A 86 0.43 14.02 -20.55
C ILE A 86 -0.59 14.74 -19.67
N ALA A 87 -1.49 14.02 -19.01
CA ALA A 87 -2.49 14.62 -18.12
C ALA A 87 -1.88 15.28 -16.88
N LEU A 88 -0.75 14.75 -16.42
CA LEU A 88 0.07 15.35 -15.36
C LEU A 88 0.85 16.57 -15.86
N GLY A 89 0.75 16.94 -17.13
CA GLY A 89 1.49 18.06 -17.73
C GLY A 89 2.94 17.73 -18.07
N ILE A 90 3.30 16.44 -18.11
CA ILE A 90 4.67 16.00 -18.37
C ILE A 90 4.83 15.76 -19.88
N PRO A 91 5.66 16.56 -20.57
CA PRO A 91 5.86 16.40 -21.99
C PRO A 91 6.72 15.15 -22.28
N MET A 92 6.50 14.52 -23.43
CA MET A 92 7.15 13.24 -23.75
C MET A 92 8.68 13.34 -23.85
N TYR A 93 9.24 14.51 -24.15
CA TYR A 93 10.69 14.71 -24.13
C TYR A 93 11.25 14.55 -22.71
N GLU A 94 10.50 14.94 -21.67
CA GLU A 94 10.92 14.77 -20.27
C GLU A 94 10.79 13.33 -19.79
N VAL A 95 9.84 12.56 -20.36
CA VAL A 95 9.80 11.11 -20.15
C VAL A 95 11.06 10.45 -20.72
N GLY A 96 11.55 10.93 -21.88
CA GLY A 96 12.82 10.50 -22.44
C GLY A 96 14.02 10.85 -21.55
N THR A 97 14.11 12.10 -21.08
CA THR A 97 15.20 12.52 -20.19
C THR A 97 15.18 11.77 -18.87
N PHE A 98 13.99 11.48 -18.35
CA PHE A 98 13.78 10.65 -17.17
C PHE A 98 14.39 9.25 -17.34
N ILE A 99 14.09 8.56 -18.45
CA ILE A 99 14.62 7.22 -18.76
C ILE A 99 16.16 7.25 -18.83
N THR A 100 16.73 8.26 -19.49
CA THR A 100 18.19 8.39 -19.58
C THR A 100 18.84 8.63 -18.20
N LYS A 101 18.21 9.44 -17.33
CA LYS A 101 18.74 9.74 -15.99
C LYS A 101 18.61 8.59 -15.00
N VAL A 102 17.47 7.91 -14.97
CA VAL A 102 17.22 6.76 -14.10
C VAL A 102 17.97 5.52 -14.60
N GLY A 103 18.26 5.48 -15.89
CA GLY A 103 18.95 4.40 -16.58
C GLY A 103 17.96 3.54 -17.35
N GLU A 104 18.26 3.33 -18.64
CA GLU A 104 17.45 2.54 -19.58
C GLU A 104 17.27 1.08 -19.14
N LYS A 105 18.13 0.58 -18.27
CA LYS A 105 18.02 -0.77 -17.69
C LYS A 105 16.99 -0.84 -16.56
N LEU A 106 16.66 0.29 -15.94
CA LEU A 106 15.77 0.37 -14.78
C LEU A 106 14.35 0.79 -15.17
N ALA A 107 14.23 1.75 -16.09
CA ALA A 107 12.96 2.21 -16.64
C ALA A 107 13.00 2.15 -18.18
N GLN A 108 11.92 1.65 -18.78
CA GLN A 108 11.82 1.51 -20.23
C GLN A 108 10.39 1.79 -20.70
N ARG A 109 10.28 2.25 -21.94
CA ARG A 109 8.99 2.51 -22.59
C ARG A 109 8.66 1.36 -23.53
N GLU A 110 7.53 0.71 -23.29
CA GLU A 110 7.06 -0.47 -24.04
C GLU A 110 5.71 -0.20 -24.70
N LEU A 111 5.41 -0.97 -25.74
CA LEU A 111 4.08 -0.99 -26.35
C LEU A 111 3.06 -1.59 -25.39
N CYS A 112 1.90 -0.96 -25.30
CA CYS A 112 0.76 -1.50 -24.58
C CYS A 112 0.20 -2.73 -25.29
N SER A 113 -0.46 -3.62 -24.54
CA SER A 113 -1.25 -4.69 -25.17
C SER A 113 -2.43 -4.08 -25.95
N PRO A 114 -3.01 -4.81 -26.92
CA PRO A 114 -4.13 -4.30 -27.72
C PRO A 114 -5.31 -3.78 -26.88
N ASP A 115 -5.61 -4.44 -25.76
CA ASP A 115 -6.68 -4.06 -24.83
C ASP A 115 -6.34 -2.83 -23.97
N GLU A 116 -5.05 -2.65 -23.64
CA GLU A 116 -4.57 -1.46 -22.91
C GLU A 116 -4.49 -0.24 -23.83
N ALA A 117 -4.07 -0.44 -25.09
CA ALA A 117 -3.91 0.62 -26.08
C ALA A 117 -5.23 1.28 -26.47
N THR A 118 -6.32 0.53 -26.46
CA THR A 118 -7.67 1.04 -26.72
C THR A 118 -8.24 1.88 -25.59
N LYS A 119 -7.75 1.71 -24.35
CA LYS A 119 -8.28 2.39 -23.16
C LYS A 119 -7.40 3.53 -22.64
N HIS A 120 -6.08 3.45 -22.84
CA HIS A 120 -5.12 4.37 -22.24
C HIS A 120 -4.26 5.04 -23.31
N SER A 121 -3.23 4.34 -23.81
CA SER A 121 -2.31 4.86 -24.82
C SER A 121 -1.55 3.72 -25.49
N ALA A 122 -0.97 3.99 -26.67
CA ALA A 122 -0.18 3.01 -27.42
C ALA A 122 1.09 2.56 -26.69
N MET A 123 1.68 3.41 -25.84
CA MET A 123 2.86 3.08 -25.04
C MET A 123 2.62 3.28 -23.55
N LYS A 124 3.45 2.61 -22.76
CA LYS A 124 3.55 2.73 -21.31
C LYS A 124 5.00 2.74 -20.87
N LEU A 125 5.29 3.48 -19.82
CA LEU A 125 6.51 3.41 -19.04
C LEU A 125 6.38 2.29 -18.02
N VAL A 126 7.35 1.38 -18.00
CA VAL A 126 7.43 0.27 -17.04
C VAL A 126 8.80 0.29 -16.38
N HIS A 127 8.88 -0.34 -15.21
CA HIS A 127 10.14 -0.54 -14.52
C HIS A 127 10.53 -2.01 -14.50
N ASN A 128 11.82 -2.19 -14.41
CA ASN A 128 12.43 -3.47 -14.16
C ASN A 128 12.58 -3.66 -12.63
N SER A 129 13.21 -2.70 -11.98
CA SER A 129 13.51 -2.64 -10.55
C SER A 129 12.48 -2.02 -9.62
N LYS A 130 11.48 -2.73 -9.04
CA LYS A 130 10.67 -2.08 -7.97
C LYS A 130 11.56 -1.69 -6.79
N PHE A 131 12.46 -2.58 -6.40
CA PHE A 131 13.37 -2.35 -5.29
C PHE A 131 14.33 -1.18 -5.55
N ALA A 132 14.92 -1.12 -6.75
CA ALA A 132 15.78 0.01 -7.13
C ALA A 132 15.02 1.33 -7.20
N LEU A 133 13.78 1.35 -7.69
CA LEU A 133 12.96 2.56 -7.70
C LEU A 133 12.66 3.05 -6.28
N LEU A 134 12.30 2.15 -5.36
CA LEU A 134 12.06 2.51 -3.96
C LEU A 134 13.29 3.14 -3.31
N LYS A 135 14.50 2.64 -3.62
CA LYS A 135 15.74 3.26 -3.15
C LYS A 135 15.94 4.68 -3.68
N ILE A 136 15.69 4.89 -4.97
CA ILE A 136 15.79 6.22 -5.59
C ILE A 136 14.77 7.17 -4.97
N VAL A 137 13.52 6.72 -4.77
CA VAL A 137 12.46 7.51 -4.14
C VAL A 137 12.80 7.86 -2.70
N ASN A 138 13.38 6.93 -1.93
CA ASN A 138 13.84 7.20 -0.56
C ASN A 138 15.02 8.18 -0.48
N GLY A 139 15.75 8.39 -1.58
CA GLY A 139 16.82 9.38 -1.68
C GLY A 139 16.36 10.78 -2.10
N LEU A 140 15.07 10.97 -2.41
CA LEU A 140 14.52 12.28 -2.74
C LEU A 140 14.39 13.16 -1.50
N ASP A 141 14.44 14.48 -1.71
CA ASP A 141 14.21 15.45 -0.64
C ASP A 141 12.74 15.45 -0.17
N GLU A 142 12.52 15.70 1.12
CA GLU A 142 11.18 15.65 1.74
C GLU A 142 10.22 16.64 1.08
N GLU A 143 10.67 17.88 0.81
CA GLU A 143 9.84 18.92 0.19
C GLU A 143 9.47 18.54 -1.25
N GLN A 144 10.43 18.02 -2.00
CA GLN A 144 10.22 17.58 -3.37
C GLN A 144 9.21 16.44 -3.47
N VAL A 145 9.25 15.48 -2.54
CA VAL A 145 8.26 14.41 -2.45
C VAL A 145 6.86 14.97 -2.18
N ILE A 146 6.75 15.86 -1.20
CA ILE A 146 5.48 16.48 -0.80
C ILE A 146 4.87 17.26 -1.98
N GLU A 147 5.67 18.05 -2.69
CA GLU A 147 5.24 18.79 -3.89
C GLU A 147 4.83 17.87 -5.03
N SER A 148 5.59 16.79 -5.25
CA SER A 148 5.28 15.82 -6.31
C SER A 148 3.94 15.13 -6.06
N VAL A 149 3.68 14.66 -4.85
CA VAL A 149 2.38 14.03 -4.49
C VAL A 149 1.24 15.04 -4.59
N PHE A 150 1.45 16.27 -4.11
CA PHE A 150 0.45 17.34 -4.24
C PHE A 150 0.13 17.64 -5.71
N HIS A 151 1.14 17.74 -6.57
CA HIS A 151 0.95 17.99 -8.00
C HIS A 151 0.16 16.88 -8.69
N ILE A 152 0.41 15.62 -8.34
CA ILE A 152 -0.35 14.47 -8.88
C ILE A 152 -1.84 14.60 -8.53
N VAL A 153 -2.15 14.86 -7.26
CA VAL A 153 -3.54 15.01 -6.81
C VAL A 153 -4.19 16.23 -7.47
N GLN A 154 -3.53 17.38 -7.49
CA GLN A 154 -4.05 18.61 -8.08
C GLN A 154 -4.44 18.44 -9.54
N ARG A 155 -3.63 17.73 -10.33
CA ARG A 155 -3.88 17.50 -11.76
C ARG A 155 -4.95 16.45 -12.03
N CYS A 156 -5.07 15.43 -11.16
CA CYS A 156 -5.96 14.30 -11.40
C CYS A 156 -7.32 14.39 -10.67
N GLN A 157 -7.50 15.27 -9.69
CA GLN A 157 -8.71 15.31 -8.85
C GLN A 157 -10.01 15.55 -9.62
N HIS A 158 -9.96 16.35 -10.69
CA HIS A 158 -11.13 16.71 -11.50
C HIS A 158 -11.36 15.76 -12.68
N ASP A 159 -10.44 14.82 -12.90
CA ASP A 159 -10.51 13.90 -14.03
C ASP A 159 -11.13 12.57 -13.60
N TYR A 160 -12.37 12.33 -14.04
CA TYR A 160 -13.10 11.11 -13.72
C TYR A 160 -12.35 9.83 -14.17
N THR A 161 -11.63 9.88 -15.28
CA THR A 161 -10.90 8.72 -15.82
C THR A 161 -9.65 8.39 -15.02
N ARG A 162 -9.02 9.44 -14.46
CA ARG A 162 -7.75 9.33 -13.71
C ARG A 162 -7.94 9.44 -12.19
N LYS A 163 -9.19 9.48 -11.72
CA LYS A 163 -9.53 9.46 -10.30
C LYS A 163 -8.87 8.29 -9.55
N ARG A 164 -8.83 7.11 -10.17
CA ARG A 164 -8.19 5.93 -9.59
C ARG A 164 -6.67 6.08 -9.44
N LEU A 165 -6.02 6.84 -10.32
CA LEU A 165 -4.57 7.06 -10.29
C LEU A 165 -4.17 7.79 -9.01
N TYR A 166 -4.77 8.95 -8.74
CA TYR A 166 -4.41 9.72 -7.54
C TYR A 166 -4.83 9.00 -6.25
N ILE A 167 -5.98 8.31 -6.26
CA ILE A 167 -6.44 7.54 -5.09
C ILE A 167 -5.38 6.50 -4.73
N ASN A 168 -4.90 5.72 -5.71
CA ASN A 168 -3.90 4.68 -5.46
C ASN A 168 -2.56 5.24 -4.95
N VAL A 169 -2.14 6.42 -5.41
CA VAL A 169 -0.93 7.10 -4.93
C VAL A 169 -1.12 7.64 -3.50
N MET A 170 -2.32 8.15 -3.18
CA MET A 170 -2.66 8.70 -1.87
C MET A 170 -2.88 7.62 -0.79
N LEU A 171 -3.13 6.36 -1.15
CA LEU A 171 -3.36 5.30 -0.17
C LEU A 171 -2.23 5.24 0.86
N PHE A 172 -2.60 5.11 2.15
CA PHE A 172 -1.64 5.02 3.23
C PHE A 172 -0.65 3.86 3.01
N ASP A 173 -1.14 2.70 2.57
CA ASP A 173 -0.30 1.53 2.34
C ASP A 173 0.72 1.76 1.22
N THR A 174 0.32 2.47 0.16
CA THR A 174 1.22 2.86 -0.93
C THR A 174 2.32 3.80 -0.43
N LEU A 175 1.95 4.89 0.27
CA LEU A 175 2.92 5.83 0.83
C LEU A 175 3.85 5.15 1.85
N ASN A 176 3.31 4.27 2.69
CA ASN A 176 4.08 3.52 3.68
C ASN A 176 5.04 2.52 3.03
N GLN A 177 4.68 1.95 1.87
CA GLN A 177 5.57 1.12 1.05
C GLN A 177 6.66 1.95 0.36
N LEU A 178 6.31 3.11 -0.21
CA LEU A 178 7.26 3.99 -0.89
C LEU A 178 8.38 4.43 0.05
N PHE A 179 8.03 4.78 1.28
CA PHE A 179 8.97 5.34 2.27
C PHE A 179 9.43 4.33 3.33
N GLN A 180 9.40 3.03 3.04
CA GLN A 180 9.65 1.97 4.03
C GLN A 180 11.00 2.11 4.75
N ASP A 181 12.04 2.55 4.04
CA ASP A 181 13.42 2.64 4.54
C ASP A 181 13.75 4.02 5.12
N SER A 182 12.81 4.98 5.10
CA SER A 182 13.03 6.33 5.63
C SER A 182 12.86 6.38 7.16
N PRO A 183 13.85 6.91 7.91
CA PRO A 183 13.77 7.01 9.37
C PRO A 183 12.67 7.97 9.84
N LYS A 184 12.28 8.95 9.01
CA LYS A 184 11.23 9.95 9.31
C LYS A 184 9.91 9.68 8.58
N ARG A 185 9.67 8.45 8.13
CA ARG A 185 8.48 8.05 7.36
C ARG A 185 7.16 8.58 7.94
N ALA A 186 6.95 8.42 9.25
CA ALA A 186 5.69 8.83 9.89
C ALA A 186 5.46 10.35 9.79
N GLU A 187 6.51 11.15 9.94
CA GLU A 187 6.45 12.60 9.83
C GLU A 187 6.21 13.04 8.38
N LEU A 188 6.91 12.43 7.42
CA LEU A 188 6.75 12.72 5.99
C LEU A 188 5.33 12.44 5.51
N ILE A 189 4.78 11.26 5.82
CA ILE A 189 3.42 10.90 5.41
C ILE A 189 2.39 11.85 6.05
N LYS A 190 2.59 12.26 7.31
CA LYS A 190 1.73 13.24 7.97
C LYS A 190 1.76 14.59 7.25
N LYS A 191 2.96 15.11 6.92
CA LYS A 191 3.13 16.36 6.15
C LYS A 191 2.46 16.29 4.77
N ILE A 192 2.53 15.13 4.10
CA ILE A 192 1.83 14.91 2.81
C ILE A 192 0.32 15.06 3.03
N TYR A 193 -0.28 14.37 4.00
CA TYR A 193 -1.72 14.50 4.25
C TYR A 193 -2.12 15.90 4.70
N ASP A 194 -1.29 16.60 5.48
CA ASP A 194 -1.57 17.96 5.90
C ASP A 194 -1.59 18.91 4.68
N LYS A 195 -0.64 18.80 3.74
CA LYS A 195 -0.66 19.58 2.50
C LYS A 195 -1.82 19.19 1.56
N LEU A 196 -2.15 17.91 1.48
CA LEU A 196 -3.29 17.42 0.69
C LEU A 196 -4.65 17.89 1.23
N SER A 197 -4.72 18.32 2.50
CA SER A 197 -5.96 18.85 3.09
C SER A 197 -6.50 20.07 2.32
N GLU A 198 -5.62 20.87 1.71
CA GLU A 198 -5.98 22.04 0.91
C GLU A 198 -6.85 21.68 -0.32
N LEU A 199 -6.66 20.48 -0.87
CA LEU A 199 -7.34 20.00 -2.07
C LEU A 199 -8.48 19.03 -1.75
N LEU A 200 -8.30 18.16 -0.74
CA LEU A 200 -9.13 16.99 -0.51
C LEU A 200 -9.95 17.05 0.79
N TYR A 201 -10.14 18.22 1.41
CA TYR A 201 -10.92 18.36 2.65
C TYR A 201 -12.37 17.83 2.53
N SER A 202 -12.93 17.76 1.32
CA SER A 202 -14.26 17.23 1.04
C SER A 202 -14.29 15.74 0.65
N ASP A 203 -13.13 15.11 0.40
CA ASP A 203 -13.06 13.71 -0.03
C ASP A 203 -13.02 12.76 1.17
N MET A 204 -13.97 11.83 1.27
CA MET A 204 -14.03 10.87 2.37
C MET A 204 -12.96 9.78 2.26
N HIS A 205 -12.45 9.48 1.05
CA HIS A 205 -11.28 8.61 0.93
C HIS A 205 -10.06 9.23 1.61
N TYR A 206 -9.88 10.55 1.48
CA TYR A 206 -8.78 11.27 2.13
C TYR A 206 -8.88 11.18 3.66
N TRP A 207 -10.06 11.45 4.24
CA TRP A 207 -10.26 11.36 5.69
C TRP A 207 -10.00 9.95 6.24
N LEU A 208 -10.42 8.92 5.50
CA LEU A 208 -10.17 7.54 5.88
C LEU A 208 -8.67 7.19 5.83
N GLN A 209 -7.95 7.60 4.79
CA GLN A 209 -6.50 7.37 4.71
C GLN A 209 -5.73 8.14 5.79
N ARG A 210 -6.16 9.37 6.09
CA ARG A 210 -5.60 10.17 7.20
C ARG A 210 -5.82 9.48 8.55
N ALA A 211 -7.02 8.95 8.79
CA ALA A 211 -7.32 8.18 9.99
C ALA A 211 -6.41 6.94 10.12
N LYS A 212 -6.25 6.16 9.04
CA LYS A 212 -5.32 5.02 9.00
C LYS A 212 -3.89 5.46 9.35
N CYS A 213 -3.41 6.56 8.78
CA CYS A 213 -2.08 7.10 9.09
C CYS A 213 -1.92 7.48 10.56
N THR A 214 -2.89 8.22 11.13
CA THR A 214 -2.84 8.67 12.53
C THR A 214 -2.87 7.49 13.49
N TYR A 215 -3.78 6.54 13.26
CA TYR A 215 -3.87 5.31 14.05
C TYR A 215 -2.57 4.49 14.01
N ARG A 216 -1.99 4.29 12.82
CA ARG A 216 -0.82 3.42 12.62
C ARG A 216 0.45 3.91 13.32
N TYR A 217 0.55 5.21 13.57
CA TYR A 217 1.68 5.82 14.26
C TYR A 217 1.32 6.38 15.65
N ALA A 218 0.11 6.12 16.13
CA ALA A 218 -0.32 6.55 17.45
C ALA A 218 0.49 5.83 18.53
N LYS A 219 1.01 6.62 19.48
CA LYS A 219 1.61 6.13 20.73
C LYS A 219 0.79 6.51 21.97
N GLU A 220 -0.11 7.48 21.80
CA GLU A 220 -0.89 8.10 22.85
C GLU A 220 -2.38 7.96 22.54
N GLN A 221 -3.20 7.89 23.58
CA GLN A 221 -4.65 7.77 23.47
C GLN A 221 -5.28 8.96 22.73
N SER A 222 -4.76 10.18 22.94
CA SER A 222 -5.21 11.40 22.24
C SER A 222 -5.10 11.29 20.71
N ALA A 223 -4.07 10.61 20.21
CA ALA A 223 -3.88 10.37 18.78
C ALA A 223 -4.89 9.33 18.26
N LEU A 224 -5.25 8.33 19.07
CA LEU A 224 -6.29 7.35 18.73
C LEU A 224 -7.68 7.98 18.67
N GLU A 225 -8.02 8.87 19.61
CA GLU A 225 -9.27 9.65 19.60
C GLU A 225 -9.36 10.58 18.38
N THR A 226 -8.24 11.19 17.99
CA THR A 226 -8.16 11.98 16.76
C THR A 226 -8.39 11.10 15.53
N ALA A 227 -7.76 9.92 15.47
CA ALA A 227 -7.96 8.96 14.39
C ALA A 227 -9.42 8.48 14.32
N TYR A 228 -10.06 8.24 15.47
CA TYR A 228 -11.46 7.89 15.58
C TYR A 228 -12.34 8.97 14.96
N THR A 229 -12.10 10.25 15.28
CA THR A 229 -12.89 11.37 14.73
C THR A 229 -12.80 11.44 13.20
N TYR A 230 -11.61 11.24 12.63
CA TYR A 230 -11.41 11.24 11.18
C TYR A 230 -12.08 10.03 10.50
N ALA A 231 -11.99 8.85 11.10
CA ALA A 231 -12.66 7.65 10.60
C ALA A 231 -14.19 7.77 10.72
N LYS A 232 -14.69 8.36 11.82
CA LYS A 232 -16.11 8.57 12.08
C LYS A 232 -16.75 9.51 11.05
N LYS A 233 -16.07 10.61 10.72
CA LYS A 233 -16.48 11.46 9.60
C LYS A 233 -16.62 10.69 8.28
N SER A 234 -15.65 9.85 7.97
CA SER A 234 -15.68 9.03 6.74
C SER A 234 -16.79 7.97 6.76
N TYR A 235 -17.20 7.53 7.94
CA TYR A 235 -18.28 6.57 8.15
C TYR A 235 -19.66 7.24 8.00
N ASP A 236 -19.84 8.43 8.57
CA ASP A 236 -21.12 9.14 8.56
C ASP A 236 -21.39 9.80 7.19
N ASP A 237 -20.37 10.40 6.55
CA ASP A 237 -20.50 11.13 5.28
C ASP A 237 -20.13 10.29 4.04
N GLY A 238 -19.62 9.07 4.22
CA GLY A 238 -19.14 8.21 3.15
C GLY A 238 -20.26 7.51 2.37
N GLY A 239 -20.06 7.29 1.07
CA GLY A 239 -20.88 6.36 0.29
C GLY A 239 -20.70 4.90 0.75
N GLN A 240 -21.57 3.98 0.31
CA GLN A 240 -21.59 2.57 0.78
C GLN A 240 -20.21 1.91 0.86
N ASP A 241 -19.39 1.99 -0.19
CA ASP A 241 -18.05 1.38 -0.21
C ASP A 241 -17.09 1.98 0.83
N ILE A 242 -17.15 3.30 1.04
CA ILE A 242 -16.29 4.01 2.00
C ILE A 242 -16.78 3.74 3.42
N HIS A 243 -18.10 3.73 3.61
CA HIS A 243 -18.75 3.46 4.88
C HIS A 243 -18.31 2.11 5.47
N TYR A 244 -18.34 1.03 4.69
CA TYR A 244 -17.90 -0.28 5.18
C TYR A 244 -16.39 -0.35 5.46
N LYS A 245 -15.56 0.34 4.67
CA LYS A 245 -14.11 0.45 4.93
C LYS A 245 -13.81 1.29 6.17
N ALA A 246 -14.57 2.35 6.40
CA ALA A 246 -14.48 3.19 7.57
C ALA A 246 -14.95 2.43 8.81
N SER A 247 -16.03 1.64 8.72
CA SER A 247 -16.52 0.78 9.79
C SER A 247 -15.46 -0.24 10.23
N LEU A 248 -14.78 -0.89 9.28
CA LEU A 248 -13.65 -1.77 9.59
C LEU A 248 -12.49 -1.03 10.29
N THR A 249 -12.17 0.17 9.82
CA THR A 249 -11.09 0.99 10.41
C THR A 249 -11.46 1.47 11.81
N LEU A 250 -12.70 1.87 12.04
CA LEU A 250 -13.25 2.24 13.35
C LEU A 250 -13.20 1.08 14.33
N SER A 251 -13.57 -0.12 13.89
CA SER A 251 -13.49 -1.33 14.71
C SER A 251 -12.08 -1.55 15.26
N ILE A 252 -11.07 -1.42 14.39
CA ILE A 252 -9.66 -1.58 14.77
C ILE A 252 -9.21 -0.46 15.72
N ILE A 253 -9.62 0.79 15.48
CA ILE A 253 -9.28 1.92 16.35
C ILE A 253 -9.91 1.75 17.74
N CYS A 254 -11.19 1.37 17.84
CA CYS A 254 -11.85 1.08 19.11
C CYS A 254 -11.16 -0.07 19.86
N CYS A 255 -10.72 -1.12 19.16
CA CYS A 255 -9.92 -2.17 19.79
C CYS A 255 -8.60 -1.63 20.38
N ALA A 256 -7.94 -0.70 19.69
CA ALA A 256 -6.71 -0.09 20.21
C ALA A 256 -6.98 0.83 21.41
N ILE A 257 -8.07 1.60 21.40
CA ILE A 257 -8.45 2.45 22.53
C ILE A 257 -8.75 1.59 23.77
N SER A 258 -9.46 0.47 23.59
CA SER A 258 -9.84 -0.42 24.70
C SER A 258 -8.65 -1.09 25.41
N GLU A 259 -7.47 -1.15 24.77
CA GLU A 259 -6.23 -1.61 25.41
C GLU A 259 -5.70 -0.61 26.45
N HIS A 260 -6.01 0.67 26.31
CA HIS A 260 -5.62 1.73 27.24
C HIS A 260 -6.64 1.95 28.37
N GLU A 261 -7.88 1.49 28.18
CA GLU A 261 -8.98 1.68 29.12
C GLU A 261 -9.17 0.53 30.12
N LYS A 262 -9.89 0.80 31.22
CA LYS A 262 -10.16 -0.18 32.29
C LYS A 262 -11.62 -0.13 32.72
N GLY A 263 -12.14 -1.25 33.21
CA GLY A 263 -13.49 -1.32 33.77
C GLY A 263 -14.58 -1.19 32.71
N GLN A 264 -15.57 -0.33 32.98
CA GLN A 264 -16.76 -0.19 32.13
C GLN A 264 -16.47 0.47 30.78
N ASP A 265 -15.51 1.38 30.72
CA ASP A 265 -15.15 2.09 29.47
C ASP A 265 -14.59 1.12 28.44
N LYS A 266 -13.71 0.20 28.88
CA LYS A 266 -13.22 -0.91 28.05
C LYS A 266 -14.35 -1.78 27.48
N ILE A 267 -15.39 -2.04 28.25
CA ILE A 267 -16.55 -2.82 27.78
C ILE A 267 -17.30 -2.04 26.69
N ASN A 268 -17.48 -0.73 26.87
CA ASN A 268 -18.17 0.13 25.91
C ASN A 268 -17.38 0.23 24.58
N GLU A 269 -16.06 0.40 24.63
CA GLU A 269 -15.23 0.46 23.43
C GLU A 269 -15.15 -0.89 22.70
N CYS A 270 -15.04 -2.01 23.43
CA CYS A 270 -15.12 -3.34 22.82
C CYS A 270 -16.50 -3.60 22.17
N ARG A 271 -17.58 -3.12 22.77
CA ARG A 271 -18.93 -3.21 22.19
C ARG A 271 -19.02 -2.44 20.87
N LEU A 272 -18.54 -1.20 20.84
CA LEU A 272 -18.48 -0.39 19.62
C LEU A 272 -17.62 -1.09 18.55
N ALA A 273 -16.46 -1.62 18.93
CA ALA A 273 -15.58 -2.32 18.02
C ALA A 273 -16.26 -3.50 17.32
N ILE A 274 -17.06 -4.29 18.06
CA ILE A 274 -17.74 -5.48 17.53
C ILE A 274 -18.91 -5.10 16.62
N ARG A 275 -19.67 -4.05 16.97
CA ARG A 275 -20.76 -3.56 16.12
C ARG A 275 -20.25 -3.09 14.76
N TYR A 276 -19.18 -2.28 14.77
CA TYR A 276 -18.52 -1.87 13.52
C TYR A 276 -17.88 -3.05 12.76
N ALA A 277 -17.30 -4.01 13.47
CA ALA A 277 -16.78 -5.23 12.83
C ALA A 277 -17.90 -6.01 12.12
N ASN A 278 -19.05 -6.18 12.77
CA ASN A 278 -20.19 -6.90 12.22
C ASN A 278 -20.71 -6.23 10.95
N GLU A 279 -20.92 -4.91 10.99
CA GLU A 279 -21.38 -4.13 9.85
C GLU A 279 -20.40 -4.21 8.67
N ALA A 280 -19.09 -4.14 8.92
CA ALA A 280 -18.09 -4.30 7.88
C ALA A 280 -18.06 -5.73 7.31
N VAL A 281 -17.90 -6.74 8.17
CA VAL A 281 -17.66 -8.13 7.77
C VAL A 281 -18.84 -8.75 7.03
N PHE A 282 -20.07 -8.34 7.36
CA PHE A 282 -21.29 -8.85 6.73
C PHE A 282 -21.80 -7.97 5.59
N SER A 283 -21.14 -6.85 5.27
CA SER A 283 -21.51 -6.03 4.12
C SER A 283 -21.34 -6.76 2.78
N ASP A 284 -22.22 -6.45 1.82
CA ASP A 284 -22.14 -6.98 0.44
C ASP A 284 -20.77 -6.71 -0.20
N PHE A 285 -20.14 -5.58 0.14
CA PHE A 285 -18.83 -5.18 -0.34
C PHE A 285 -17.74 -6.21 0.00
N TYR A 286 -17.68 -6.65 1.27
CA TYR A 286 -16.68 -7.60 1.73
C TYR A 286 -17.10 -9.07 1.52
N GLN A 287 -18.40 -9.36 1.45
CA GLN A 287 -18.87 -10.69 1.05
C GLN A 287 -18.45 -11.05 -0.38
N GLN A 288 -18.43 -10.06 -1.28
CA GLN A 288 -17.98 -10.24 -2.66
C GLN A 288 -16.44 -10.16 -2.82
N ASN A 289 -15.73 -9.54 -1.86
CA ASN A 289 -14.29 -9.29 -1.93
C ASN A 289 -13.52 -9.81 -0.69
N ASN A 290 -13.60 -11.11 -0.41
CA ASN A 290 -12.90 -11.75 0.73
C ASN A 290 -11.38 -11.44 0.77
N THR A 291 -10.73 -11.28 -0.39
CA THR A 291 -9.29 -10.94 -0.48
C THR A 291 -9.00 -9.51 -0.02
N SER A 292 -9.92 -8.56 -0.25
CA SER A 292 -9.77 -7.18 0.25
C SER A 292 -9.93 -7.13 1.77
N LEU A 293 -10.90 -7.86 2.31
CA LEU A 293 -11.11 -7.97 3.75
C LEU A 293 -9.87 -8.50 4.45
N GLN A 294 -9.27 -9.56 3.90
CA GLN A 294 -8.02 -10.12 4.42
C GLN A 294 -6.87 -9.12 4.34
N LEU A 295 -6.69 -8.39 3.24
CA LEU A 295 -5.60 -7.41 3.12
C LEU A 295 -5.74 -6.23 4.10
N ASP A 296 -6.96 -5.73 4.28
CA ASP A 296 -7.24 -4.64 5.24
C ASP A 296 -7.03 -5.09 6.69
N LEU A 297 -7.26 -6.38 7.00
CA LEU A 297 -7.10 -6.97 8.33
C LEU A 297 -5.68 -7.51 8.63
N ASP A 298 -4.99 -8.08 7.64
CA ASP A 298 -3.63 -8.67 7.74
C ASP A 298 -2.50 -7.63 7.58
N ALA A 299 -2.83 -6.34 7.47
CA ALA A 299 -1.85 -5.27 7.27
C ALA A 299 -0.85 -5.21 8.44
N LYS A 300 0.24 -5.97 8.27
CA LYS A 300 1.42 -6.24 9.09
C LYS A 300 1.64 -5.30 10.27
N GLN A 301 1.00 -5.58 11.39
CA GLN A 301 1.74 -5.63 12.66
C GLN A 301 2.08 -7.11 12.90
N GLY A 302 3.12 -7.41 13.69
CA GLY A 302 3.54 -8.79 13.94
C GLY A 302 2.38 -9.71 14.35
N LYS A 303 2.58 -11.03 14.26
CA LYS A 303 1.54 -12.07 14.47
C LYS A 303 0.65 -11.90 15.72
N SER A 304 1.05 -11.10 16.72
CA SER A 304 0.29 -10.82 17.94
C SER A 304 -0.64 -9.60 17.89
N HIS A 305 -0.50 -8.68 16.92
CA HIS A 305 -1.29 -7.44 16.83
C HIS A 305 -1.92 -7.26 15.43
N SER A 306 -2.28 -8.35 14.75
CA SER A 306 -3.06 -8.23 13.51
C SER A 306 -4.46 -7.68 13.83
N GLY A 307 -5.05 -6.91 12.91
CA GLY A 307 -6.41 -6.38 13.09
C GLY A 307 -7.41 -7.51 13.35
N ILE A 308 -7.18 -8.70 12.78
CA ILE A 308 -7.96 -9.90 13.07
C ILE A 308 -7.84 -10.31 14.54
N GLN A 309 -6.63 -10.39 15.09
CA GLN A 309 -6.42 -10.80 16.47
C GLN A 309 -7.03 -9.79 17.45
N MET A 310 -6.95 -8.50 17.13
CA MET A 310 -7.58 -7.43 17.93
C MET A 310 -9.10 -7.60 18.00
N VAL A 311 -9.75 -7.81 16.85
CA VAL A 311 -11.21 -8.05 16.80
C VAL A 311 -11.58 -9.35 17.50
N VAL A 312 -10.81 -10.43 17.31
CA VAL A 312 -11.01 -11.72 18.01
C VAL A 312 -10.89 -11.55 19.54
N ASN A 313 -9.89 -10.80 20.01
CA ASN A 313 -9.69 -10.52 21.43
C ASN A 313 -10.86 -9.69 21.99
N ALA A 314 -11.34 -8.69 21.26
CA ALA A 314 -12.50 -7.89 21.64
C ALA A 314 -13.78 -8.76 21.74
N CYS A 315 -14.04 -9.61 20.73
CA CYS A 315 -15.16 -10.57 20.76
C CYS A 315 -15.07 -11.51 21.96
N ASN A 316 -13.90 -12.10 22.21
CA ASN A 316 -13.70 -12.99 23.36
C ASN A 316 -13.88 -12.27 24.71
N PHE A 317 -13.43 -11.02 24.81
CA PHE A 317 -13.59 -10.20 26.00
C PHE A 317 -15.07 -9.88 26.28
N ILE A 318 -15.86 -9.55 25.26
CA ILE A 318 -17.29 -9.26 25.38
C ILE A 318 -18.08 -10.52 25.71
N LYS A 319 -17.74 -11.68 25.13
CA LYS A 319 -18.36 -12.97 25.51
C LYS A 319 -18.19 -13.32 26.99
N GLN A 320 -17.09 -12.88 27.62
CA GLN A 320 -16.79 -13.19 29.02
C GLN A 320 -17.34 -12.16 30.01
N ASN A 321 -17.51 -10.91 29.58
CA ASN A 321 -17.74 -9.77 30.49
C ASN A 321 -19.01 -8.97 30.19
N SER A 322 -19.69 -9.20 29.07
CA SER A 322 -20.96 -8.53 28.75
C SER A 322 -22.15 -9.26 29.37
N THR A 323 -23.10 -8.48 29.87
CA THR A 323 -24.41 -8.97 30.34
C THR A 323 -25.48 -8.94 29.25
N ASP A 324 -25.17 -8.37 28.08
CA ASP A 324 -26.09 -8.22 26.95
C ASP A 324 -25.96 -9.40 25.97
N MET A 325 -27.05 -10.15 25.79
CA MET A 325 -27.12 -11.30 24.89
C MET A 325 -26.91 -10.92 23.43
N GLU A 326 -27.34 -9.73 23.00
CA GLU A 326 -27.21 -9.27 21.61
C GLU A 326 -25.73 -9.07 21.24
N ASP A 327 -24.94 -8.48 22.14
CA ASP A 327 -23.51 -8.29 21.93
C ASP A 327 -22.76 -9.64 21.86
N VAL A 328 -23.22 -10.66 22.61
CA VAL A 328 -22.65 -12.01 22.59
C VAL A 328 -22.95 -12.71 21.26
N GLU A 329 -24.17 -12.63 20.76
CA GLU A 329 -24.57 -13.20 19.46
C GLU A 329 -23.80 -12.56 18.29
N ILE A 330 -23.65 -11.22 18.31
CA ILE A 330 -22.86 -10.51 17.30
C ILE A 330 -21.40 -10.96 17.36
N SER A 331 -20.84 -11.10 18.57
CA SER A 331 -19.45 -11.57 18.76
C SER A 331 -19.23 -12.97 18.17
N GLU A 332 -20.18 -13.89 18.37
CA GLU A 332 -20.12 -15.25 17.82
C GLU A 332 -20.21 -15.27 16.29
N SER A 333 -21.13 -14.49 15.72
CA SER A 333 -21.27 -14.36 14.27
C SER A 333 -19.99 -13.85 13.59
N VAL A 334 -19.37 -12.81 14.18
CA VAL A 334 -18.11 -12.25 13.68
C VAL A 334 -16.97 -13.26 13.81
N LEU A 335 -16.86 -13.97 14.94
CA LEU A 335 -15.83 -15.01 15.15
C LEU A 335 -15.97 -16.14 14.12
N ASP A 336 -17.18 -16.65 13.90
CA ASP A 336 -17.43 -17.72 12.93
C ASP A 336 -17.04 -17.32 11.50
N ARG A 337 -17.34 -16.07 11.12
CA ARG A 337 -16.98 -15.55 9.80
C ARG A 337 -15.46 -15.38 9.65
N LEU A 338 -14.77 -14.86 10.67
CA LEU A 338 -13.31 -14.75 10.69
C LEU A 338 -12.62 -16.12 10.66
N HIS A 339 -13.17 -17.12 11.38
CA HIS A 339 -12.67 -18.50 11.34
C HIS A 339 -12.81 -19.14 9.96
N LYS A 340 -13.94 -18.95 9.26
CA LYS A 340 -14.12 -19.42 7.88
C LYS A 340 -13.10 -18.80 6.93
N LEU A 341 -12.83 -17.50 7.06
CA LEU A 341 -11.82 -16.80 6.26
C LEU A 341 -10.39 -17.33 6.50
N PHE A 342 -10.06 -17.78 7.72
CA PHE A 342 -8.78 -18.42 8.02
C PHE A 342 -8.64 -19.81 7.41
N LEU A 343 -9.72 -20.58 7.35
CA LEU A 343 -9.72 -21.93 6.75
C LEU A 343 -9.59 -21.86 5.23
N GLU A 344 -10.24 -20.89 4.58
CA GLU A 344 -10.10 -20.63 3.14
C GLU A 344 -8.66 -20.25 2.73
N LYS A 345 -7.86 -19.68 3.64
CA LYS A 345 -6.45 -19.32 3.40
C LYS A 345 -5.49 -20.52 3.38
N ASN A 346 -5.86 -21.60 4.07
CA ASN A 346 -5.04 -22.81 4.23
C ASN A 346 -5.48 -23.97 3.34
N SER A 347 -6.49 -23.74 2.49
CA SER A 347 -6.97 -24.64 1.44
C SER A 347 -6.32 -24.27 0.11
#